data_AF-A0A497PHN8-F1
#
_entry.id   AF-A0A497PHN8-F1
#
_cell.length_a   1.000
_cell.length_b   1.000
_cell.length_c   1.000
_cell.angle_alpha   90.00
_cell.angle_beta   90.00
_cell.angle_gamma   90.00
#
_symmetry.space_group_name_H-M   'P 1'
#
loop_
_entity.id
_entity.type
_entity.pdbx_description
1 polymer ?
#
loop_
_entity_poly.entity_id
_entity_poly.type
_entity_poly.pdbx_seq_one_letter_code
_entity_poly.pdbx_strand_id
1 'polypeptide(L)'
;MDELEPTIAVDFDKTICDDSVDYPGFGKLIKGTNESLQKLKDMGYKIKIYTCRLNGQALAKGSLATQHSELINWLQENEVPYDDIAVPYEGKIFAEFYIDDKGIRFQDNWEEVVSFIEKNGNIEKNKKDRVLWHESLDELYGDKKLYQVLDQEICLEIKKIKDK
;
A
#
# COMPACT_ATOMS: atom_id res chain seq x y z
N MET A 1 -25.12 -12.56 10.80
CA MET A 1 -24.09 -12.23 9.81
C MET A 1 -23.71 -10.83 10.15
N ASP A 2 -22.51 -10.61 10.69
CA ASP A 2 -22.09 -9.26 11.05
C ASP A 2 -22.16 -8.38 9.80
N GLU A 3 -22.78 -7.21 9.91
CA GLU A 3 -22.84 -6.27 8.80
C GLU A 3 -21.41 -5.86 8.43
N LEU A 4 -21.07 -5.98 7.14
CA LEU A 4 -19.76 -5.54 6.66
C LEU A 4 -19.69 -4.03 6.80
N GLU A 5 -18.69 -3.54 7.54
CA GLU A 5 -18.52 -2.12 7.79
C GLU A 5 -18.12 -1.38 6.50
N PRO A 6 -18.75 -0.23 6.16
CA PRO A 6 -18.38 0.58 5.01
C PRO A 6 -16.91 0.99 5.07
N THR A 7 -16.14 0.58 4.08
CA THR A 7 -14.67 0.71 4.09
C THR A 7 -14.19 1.56 2.94
N ILE A 8 -13.21 2.44 3.19
CA ILE A 8 -12.44 3.16 2.17
C ILE A 8 -11.03 2.58 2.14
N ALA A 9 -10.60 2.15 0.96
CA ALA A 9 -9.24 1.74 0.70
C ALA A 9 -8.40 2.96 0.34
N VAL A 10 -7.31 3.20 1.09
CA VAL A 10 -6.47 4.38 0.92
C VAL A 10 -5.04 3.93 0.64
N ASP A 11 -4.53 4.26 -0.54
CA ASP A 11 -3.12 4.05 -0.87
C ASP A 11 -2.20 4.85 0.07
N PHE A 12 -0.94 4.44 0.16
CA PHE A 12 0.04 5.05 1.03
C PHE A 12 0.99 6.00 0.30
N ASP A 13 1.67 5.52 -0.75
CA ASP A 13 2.75 6.24 -1.43
C ASP A 13 2.21 7.30 -2.38
N LYS A 14 2.59 8.56 -2.20
CA LYS A 14 2.05 9.74 -2.89
C LYS A 14 0.57 10.04 -2.62
N THR A 15 -0.03 9.29 -1.70
CA THR A 15 -1.41 9.50 -1.23
C THR A 15 -1.44 9.97 0.23
N ILE A 16 -0.76 9.27 1.14
CA ILE A 16 -0.59 9.63 2.55
C ILE A 16 0.81 10.18 2.81
N CYS A 17 1.83 9.51 2.27
CA CYS A 17 3.25 9.85 2.36
C CYS A 17 3.72 10.44 1.03
N ASP A 18 4.44 11.56 1.04
CA ASP A 18 5.00 12.15 -0.18
C ASP A 18 6.19 11.33 -0.74
N ASP A 19 6.65 11.72 -1.92
CA ASP A 19 7.79 11.11 -2.62
C ASP A 19 9.10 11.87 -2.40
N SER A 20 9.25 12.60 -1.29
CA SER A 20 10.50 13.31 -0.98
C SER A 20 11.67 12.39 -0.62
N VAL A 21 11.38 11.12 -0.33
CA VAL A 21 12.34 10.05 -0.09
C VAL A 21 11.96 8.85 -0.94
N ASP A 22 12.94 8.34 -1.69
CA ASP A 22 12.73 7.15 -2.51
C ASP A 22 12.46 5.92 -1.65
N TYR A 23 11.61 5.04 -2.17
CA TYR A 23 11.39 3.71 -1.60
C TYR A 23 12.74 2.94 -1.51
N PRO A 24 13.04 2.20 -0.42
CA PRO A 24 12.15 1.79 0.68
C PRO A 24 11.94 2.81 1.80
N GLY A 25 12.50 4.02 1.69
CA GLY A 25 12.30 5.07 2.68
C GLY A 25 10.86 5.58 2.75
N PHE A 26 10.64 6.45 3.73
CA PHE A 26 9.39 7.17 3.90
C PHE A 26 9.64 8.67 3.72
N GLY A 27 8.85 9.31 2.88
CA GLY A 27 8.76 10.75 2.78
C GLY A 27 8.02 11.37 3.98
N LYS A 28 7.45 12.55 3.76
CA LYS A 28 6.70 13.30 4.77
C LYS A 28 5.21 13.05 4.63
N LEU A 29 4.47 13.21 5.73
CA LEU A 29 3.01 13.24 5.70
C LEU A 29 2.51 14.34 4.76
N ILE A 30 1.66 13.96 3.79
CA ILE A 30 1.00 14.91 2.89
C ILE A 30 0.06 15.80 3.69
N LYS A 31 0.09 17.11 3.39
CA LYS A 31 -0.72 18.10 4.11
C LYS A 31 -2.21 17.80 3.95
N GLY A 32 -2.92 17.76 5.07
CA GLY A 32 -4.38 17.54 5.10
C GLY A 32 -4.79 16.09 5.23
N THR A 33 -3.85 15.13 5.22
CA THR A 33 -4.15 13.70 5.37
C THR A 33 -4.90 13.40 6.66
N ASN A 34 -4.38 13.81 7.83
CA ASN A 34 -5.01 13.46 9.12
C ASN A 34 -6.42 14.05 9.25
N GLU A 35 -6.61 15.34 8.88
CA GLU A 35 -7.94 15.98 8.92
C GLU A 35 -8.93 15.29 7.99
N SER A 36 -8.49 14.93 6.77
CA SER A 36 -9.36 14.30 5.77
C SER A 36 -9.75 12.89 6.19
N LEU A 37 -8.78 12.08 6.63
CA LEU A 37 -9.02 10.71 7.07
C LEU A 37 -9.88 10.67 8.35
N GLN A 38 -9.65 11.58 9.30
CA GLN A 38 -10.50 11.68 10.49
C GLN A 38 -11.93 12.06 10.11
N LYS A 39 -12.13 13.01 9.20
CA LYS A 39 -13.45 13.39 8.70
C LYS A 39 -14.18 12.21 8.05
N LEU A 40 -13.47 11.38 7.28
CA LEU A 40 -14.06 10.17 6.69
C LEU A 40 -14.46 9.15 7.78
N LYS A 41 -13.66 8.98 8.83
CA LYS A 41 -14.04 8.15 9.99
C LYS A 41 -15.26 8.71 10.71
N ASP A 42 -15.35 10.02 10.90
CA ASP A 42 -16.50 10.69 11.52
C ASP A 42 -17.79 10.53 10.70
N MET A 43 -17.67 10.29 9.39
CA MET A 43 -18.80 9.92 8.51
C MET A 43 -19.21 8.45 8.63
N GLY A 44 -18.50 7.65 9.42
CA GLY A 44 -18.80 6.23 9.66
C GLY A 44 -18.02 5.25 8.79
N TYR A 45 -17.03 5.70 8.02
CA TYR A 45 -16.19 4.79 7.23
C TYR A 45 -15.03 4.22 8.04
N LYS A 46 -14.70 2.95 7.79
CA LYS A 46 -13.41 2.38 8.16
C LYS A 46 -12.36 2.79 7.13
N ILE A 47 -11.18 3.18 7.60
CA ILE A 47 -10.03 3.51 6.77
C ILE A 47 -9.07 2.33 6.77
N LYS A 48 -8.92 1.69 5.61
CA LYS A 48 -7.99 0.58 5.41
C LYS A 48 -6.84 1.00 4.50
N ILE A 49 -5.62 0.98 5.03
CA ILE A 49 -4.42 1.31 4.25
C ILE A 49 -4.19 0.20 3.22
N TYR A 50 -4.23 0.55 1.94
CA TYR A 50 -4.16 -0.37 0.81
C TYR A 50 -2.91 -0.08 -0.04
N THR A 51 -1.76 -0.51 0.49
CA THR A 51 -0.45 -0.23 -0.12
C THR A 51 0.14 -1.46 -0.80
N CYS A 52 0.85 -1.25 -1.90
CA CYS A 52 1.65 -2.30 -2.52
C CYS A 52 2.94 -2.61 -1.75
N ARG A 53 3.37 -1.77 -0.79
CA ARG A 53 4.58 -2.00 0.03
C ARG A 53 4.58 -3.35 0.74
N LEU A 54 3.39 -3.91 1.01
CA LEU A 54 3.26 -5.20 1.69
C LEU A 54 3.14 -6.38 0.72
N ASN A 55 3.23 -6.16 -0.59
CA ASN A 55 3.27 -7.25 -1.54
C ASN A 55 4.65 -7.92 -1.52
N GLY A 56 4.71 -9.26 -1.59
CA GLY A 56 5.96 -10.01 -1.69
C GLY A 56 6.87 -9.55 -2.83
N GLN A 57 6.31 -9.03 -3.93
CA GLN A 57 7.07 -8.48 -5.06
C GLN A 57 7.62 -7.06 -4.80
N ALA A 58 7.14 -6.39 -3.77
CA ALA A 58 7.53 -5.04 -3.42
C ALA A 58 8.47 -4.98 -2.23
N LEU A 59 8.81 -6.11 -1.58
CA LEU A 59 9.77 -6.12 -0.49
C LEU A 59 11.09 -5.50 -0.96
N ALA A 60 11.72 -4.66 -0.15
CA ALA A 60 13.09 -4.22 -0.45
C ALA A 60 14.00 -4.22 0.78
N LYS A 61 13.46 -4.53 1.96
CA LYS A 61 14.22 -4.56 3.20
C LYS A 61 13.55 -5.49 4.23
N GLY A 62 14.30 -6.47 4.71
CA GLY A 62 13.83 -7.45 5.69
C GLY A 62 12.64 -8.32 5.23
N SER A 63 11.98 -8.93 6.20
CA SER A 63 10.76 -9.70 5.94
C SER A 63 9.56 -8.77 5.73
N LEU A 64 8.46 -9.30 5.20
CA LEU A 64 7.20 -8.56 5.16
C LEU A 64 6.78 -8.05 6.55
N ALA A 65 7.07 -8.84 7.60
CA ALA A 65 6.80 -8.43 8.97
C ALA A 65 7.61 -7.18 9.37
N THR A 66 8.89 -7.11 8.97
CA THR A 66 9.72 -5.92 9.20
C THR A 66 9.13 -4.70 8.50
N GLN A 67 8.76 -4.85 7.23
CA GLN A 67 8.19 -3.76 6.45
C GLN A 67 6.82 -3.30 6.97
N HIS A 68 5.99 -4.25 7.41
CA HIS A 68 4.73 -3.98 8.08
C HIS A 68 4.93 -3.20 9.38
N SER A 69 5.91 -3.60 10.20
CA SER A 69 6.24 -2.88 11.43
C SER A 69 6.79 -1.47 11.16
N GLU A 70 7.67 -1.30 10.16
CA GLU A 70 8.18 0.02 9.78
C GLU A 70 7.03 0.94 9.29
N LEU A 71 6.08 0.42 8.51
CA LEU A 71 4.90 1.16 8.09
C LEU A 71 4.00 1.56 9.28
N ILE A 72 3.72 0.63 10.21
CA ILE A 72 2.93 0.93 11.42
C ILE A 72 3.60 2.02 12.24
N ASN A 73 4.91 1.92 12.47
CA ASN A 73 5.65 2.91 13.23
C ASN A 73 5.54 4.29 12.58
N TRP A 74 5.72 4.38 11.26
CA TRP A 74 5.60 5.65 10.55
C TRP A 74 4.18 6.23 10.65
N LEU A 75 3.13 5.40 10.49
CA LEU A 75 1.74 5.84 10.62
C LEU A 75 1.44 6.35 12.04
N GLN A 76 1.98 5.70 13.06
CA GLN A 76 1.81 6.09 14.47
C GLN A 76 2.57 7.37 14.80
N GLU A 77 3.82 7.50 14.37
CA GLU A 77 4.66 8.70 14.56
C GLU A 77 4.04 9.95 13.92
N ASN A 78 3.30 9.77 12.82
CA ASN A 78 2.58 10.84 12.12
C ASN A 78 1.11 10.98 12.54
N GLU A 79 0.67 10.23 13.57
CA GLU A 79 -0.70 10.26 14.10
C GLU A 79 -1.79 10.08 13.02
N VAL A 80 -1.51 9.23 12.02
CA VAL A 80 -2.44 8.98 10.92
C VAL A 80 -3.65 8.20 11.44
N PRO A 81 -4.89 8.67 11.23
CA PRO A 81 -6.07 7.94 11.66
C PRO A 81 -6.43 6.84 10.64
N TYR A 82 -6.30 5.58 11.04
CA TYR A 82 -6.69 4.40 10.25
C TYR A 82 -7.35 3.35 11.16
N ASP A 83 -7.91 2.29 10.57
CA ASP A 83 -8.50 1.16 11.30
C ASP A 83 -7.73 -0.14 11.09
N ASP A 84 -7.23 -0.37 9.87
CA ASP A 84 -6.50 -1.59 9.52
C ASP A 84 -5.54 -1.35 8.35
N ILE A 85 -4.60 -2.27 8.14
CA ILE A 85 -3.70 -2.30 6.98
C ILE A 85 -3.97 -3.59 6.20
N ALA A 86 -4.24 -3.46 4.90
CA ALA A 86 -4.50 -4.62 4.05
C ALA A 86 -3.27 -5.52 3.93
N VAL A 87 -3.50 -6.81 4.07
CA VAL A 87 -2.47 -7.84 3.96
C VAL A 87 -2.61 -8.60 2.63
N PRO A 88 -1.51 -9.10 2.05
CA PRO A 88 -1.49 -9.59 0.66
C PRO A 88 -2.49 -10.70 0.33
N TYR A 89 -2.79 -11.56 1.31
CA TYR A 89 -3.67 -12.71 1.11
C TYR A 89 -5.17 -12.37 1.17
N GLU A 90 -5.55 -11.15 1.56
CA GLU A 90 -6.95 -10.69 1.53
C GLU A 90 -7.44 -10.40 0.11
N GLY A 91 -6.53 -10.21 -0.85
CA GLY A 91 -6.89 -9.84 -2.21
C GLY A 91 -7.44 -8.42 -2.30
N LYS A 92 -8.38 -8.19 -3.23
CA LYS A 92 -8.98 -6.86 -3.43
C LYS A 92 -9.95 -6.55 -2.28
N ILE A 93 -9.72 -5.44 -1.59
CA ILE A 93 -10.62 -4.94 -0.54
C ILE A 93 -12.01 -4.69 -1.13
N PHE A 94 -13.06 -5.19 -0.46
CA PHE A 94 -14.44 -4.79 -0.72
C PHE A 94 -14.68 -3.40 -0.11
N ALA A 95 -14.43 -2.36 -0.90
CA ALA A 95 -14.46 -0.96 -0.46
C ALA A 95 -15.54 -0.16 -1.21
N GLU A 96 -16.10 0.84 -0.53
CA GLU A 96 -17.01 1.84 -1.09
C GLU A 96 -16.26 2.80 -2.03
N PHE A 97 -15.05 3.17 -1.64
CA PHE A 97 -14.18 4.08 -2.40
C PHE A 97 -12.72 3.66 -2.31
N TYR A 98 -11.97 3.98 -3.37
CA TYR A 98 -10.51 3.91 -3.41
C TYR A 98 -9.95 5.32 -3.54
N ILE A 99 -8.97 5.66 -2.70
CA ILE A 99 -8.19 6.90 -2.78
C ILE A 99 -6.76 6.48 -3.13
N ASP A 100 -6.30 6.83 -4.34
CA ASP A 100 -5.06 6.30 -4.91
C ASP A 100 -4.46 7.30 -5.90
N ASP A 101 -3.16 7.60 -5.77
CA ASP A 101 -2.44 8.55 -6.61
C ASP A 101 -2.44 8.16 -8.10
N LYS A 102 -2.54 6.86 -8.38
CA LYS A 102 -2.58 6.27 -9.72
C LYS A 102 -3.99 5.84 -10.14
N GLY A 103 -4.98 6.07 -9.29
CA GLY A 103 -6.38 5.77 -9.59
C GLY A 103 -6.92 6.62 -10.72
N ILE A 104 -7.33 5.99 -11.83
CA ILE A 104 -8.08 6.64 -12.90
C ILE A 104 -9.57 6.37 -12.66
N ARG A 105 -10.36 7.43 -12.48
CA ARG A 105 -11.82 7.32 -12.32
C ARG A 105 -12.45 6.88 -13.65
N PHE A 106 -13.11 5.72 -13.61
CA PHE A 106 -13.86 5.18 -14.75
C PHE A 106 -15.35 5.53 -14.62
N GLN A 107 -15.92 6.09 -15.69
CA GLN A 107 -17.33 6.50 -15.79
C GLN A 107 -17.84 6.22 -17.21
N ASP A 108 -17.68 4.98 -17.68
CA ASP A 108 -17.99 4.55 -19.05
C ASP A 108 -17.26 5.35 -20.14
N ASN A 109 -16.07 5.85 -19.81
CA ASN A 109 -15.28 6.81 -20.60
C ASN A 109 -13.95 6.22 -21.11
N TRP A 110 -13.99 5.03 -21.70
CA TRP A 110 -12.78 4.31 -22.12
C TRP A 110 -11.87 5.12 -23.05
N GLU A 111 -12.43 5.88 -23.99
CA GLU A 111 -11.65 6.70 -24.93
C GLU A 111 -10.80 7.76 -24.20
N GLU A 112 -11.37 8.39 -23.17
CA GLU A 112 -10.67 9.38 -22.34
C GLU A 112 -9.59 8.71 -21.48
N VAL A 113 -9.91 7.57 -20.88
CA VAL A 113 -8.95 6.78 -20.09
C VAL A 113 -7.75 6.39 -20.95
N VAL A 114 -8.00 5.86 -22.15
CA VAL A 114 -6.93 5.46 -23.09
C VAL A 114 -6.12 6.68 -23.50
N SER A 115 -6.77 7.78 -23.91
CA SER A 115 -6.08 9.02 -24.31
C SER A 115 -5.22 9.59 -23.17
N PHE A 116 -5.71 9.52 -21.93
CA PHE A 116 -4.96 9.93 -20.75
C PHE A 116 -3.71 9.05 -20.57
N ILE A 117 -3.83 7.73 -20.68
CA ILE A 117 -2.71 6.80 -20.53
C ILE A 117 -1.71 6.94 -21.67
N GLU A 118 -2.14 7.13 -22.92
CA GLU A 118 -1.24 7.34 -24.06
C GLU A 118 -0.40 8.61 -23.91
N LYS A 119 -1.01 9.67 -23.37
CA LYS A 119 -0.33 10.96 -23.17
C LYS A 119 0.61 10.97 -21.98
N ASN A 120 0.23 10.34 -20.87
CA ASN A 120 0.94 10.46 -19.59
C ASN A 120 1.73 9.20 -19.21
N GLY A 121 1.40 8.06 -19.79
CA GLY A 121 2.08 6.79 -19.54
C GLY A 121 3.49 6.77 -20.13
N ASN A 122 4.43 6.19 -19.39
CA ASN A 122 5.78 5.95 -19.88
C ASN A 122 6.16 4.48 -19.63
N ILE A 123 5.82 3.62 -20.60
CA ILE A 123 6.01 2.18 -20.48
C ILE A 123 7.48 1.81 -20.26
N GLU A 124 8.40 2.44 -20.98
CA GLU A 124 9.83 2.12 -20.87
C GLU A 124 10.43 2.56 -19.54
N LYS A 125 10.03 3.72 -19.01
CA LYS A 125 10.38 4.13 -17.65
C LYS A 125 9.80 3.14 -16.64
N ASN A 126 8.51 2.82 -16.72
CA ASN A 126 7.85 1.90 -15.79
C ASN A 126 8.49 0.50 -15.80
N LYS A 127 8.95 0.01 -16.96
CA LYS A 127 9.71 -1.24 -17.07
C LYS A 127 11.06 -1.14 -16.37
N LYS A 128 11.83 -0.06 -16.62
CA LYS A 128 13.13 0.16 -15.96
C LYS A 128 12.99 0.26 -14.46
N ASP A 129 11.99 1.01 -13.98
CA ASP A 129 11.67 1.10 -12.56
C ASP A 129 11.39 -0.32 -12.04
N ARG A 130 10.49 -1.10 -12.66
CA ARG A 130 10.24 -2.49 -12.23
C ARG A 130 11.50 -3.37 -12.22
N VAL A 131 12.42 -3.23 -13.17
CA VAL A 131 13.68 -4.00 -13.21
C VAL A 131 14.60 -3.60 -12.04
N LEU A 132 14.83 -2.31 -11.82
CA LEU A 132 15.63 -1.82 -10.69
C LEU A 132 15.09 -2.30 -9.33
N TRP A 133 13.76 -2.43 -9.22
CA TRP A 133 13.11 -2.97 -8.04
C TRP A 133 13.32 -4.48 -7.85
N HIS A 134 13.48 -5.26 -8.94
CA HIS A 134 13.80 -6.69 -8.84
C HIS A 134 15.30 -6.94 -8.66
N GLU A 135 16.18 -6.16 -9.28
CA GLU A 135 17.64 -6.30 -9.14
C GLU A 135 18.09 -5.97 -7.70
N SER A 136 17.48 -4.94 -7.08
CA SER A 136 17.71 -4.64 -5.66
C SER A 136 17.23 -5.74 -4.71
N LEU A 137 16.20 -6.50 -5.10
CA LEU A 137 15.71 -7.68 -4.37
C LEU A 137 16.68 -8.86 -4.45
N ASP A 138 17.23 -9.13 -5.64
CA ASP A 138 18.20 -10.21 -5.84
C ASP A 138 19.52 -9.94 -5.11
N GLU A 139 19.98 -8.68 -5.07
CA GLU A 139 21.15 -8.28 -4.26
C GLU A 139 20.92 -8.44 -2.75
N LEU A 140 19.69 -8.24 -2.26
CA LEU A 140 19.36 -8.38 -0.83
C LEU A 140 19.13 -9.83 -0.37
N TYR A 141 18.56 -10.69 -1.22
CA TYR A 141 18.07 -12.02 -0.80
C TYR A 141 18.72 -13.22 -1.49
N GLY A 142 19.46 -13.02 -2.59
CA GLY A 142 20.00 -14.09 -3.42
C GLY A 142 18.92 -15.03 -4.00
N ASP A 143 19.34 -16.19 -4.50
CA ASP A 143 18.55 -17.17 -5.28
C ASP A 143 17.42 -17.91 -4.51
N LYS A 144 17.02 -17.42 -3.33
CA LYS A 144 15.94 -18.04 -2.54
C LYS A 144 14.59 -17.68 -3.14
N LYS A 145 13.82 -18.68 -3.58
CA LYS A 145 12.42 -18.53 -4.03
C LYS A 145 11.57 -17.84 -2.94
N LEU A 146 11.43 -16.52 -3.09
CA LEU A 146 10.81 -15.55 -2.20
C LEU A 146 9.46 -16.01 -1.61
N TYR A 147 8.65 -16.69 -2.42
CA TYR A 147 7.26 -17.02 -2.10
C TYR A 147 7.07 -18.14 -1.06
N GLN A 148 8.04 -19.05 -0.87
CA GLN A 148 7.84 -20.22 0.01
C GLN A 148 8.25 -19.96 1.47
N VAL A 149 9.14 -19.01 1.71
CA VAL A 149 9.62 -18.66 3.06
C VAL A 149 8.73 -17.58 3.70
N LEU A 150 8.22 -16.64 2.89
CA LEU A 150 7.37 -15.56 3.35
C LEU A 150 6.11 -16.06 4.08
N ASP A 151 5.38 -16.99 3.47
CA ASP A 151 4.03 -17.36 3.92
C ASP A 151 4.01 -17.95 5.34
N GLN A 152 5.03 -18.72 5.73
CA GLN A 152 5.05 -19.39 7.03
C GLN A 152 5.46 -18.47 8.19
N GLU A 153 6.44 -17.60 7.99
CA GLU A 153 6.92 -16.69 9.05
C GLU A 153 5.95 -15.53 9.28
N ILE A 154 5.36 -14.98 8.21
CA ILE A 154 4.35 -13.90 8.28
C ILE A 154 3.12 -14.33 9.07
N CYS A 155 2.58 -15.52 8.79
CA CYS A 155 1.41 -16.03 9.49
C CYS A 155 1.67 -16.24 11.00
N LEU A 156 2.90 -16.58 11.38
CA LEU A 156 3.28 -16.77 12.78
C LEU A 156 3.47 -15.44 13.52
N GLU A 157 3.98 -14.42 12.85
CA GLU A 157 4.28 -13.12 13.47
C GLU A 157 3.03 -12.24 13.60
N ILE A 158 2.14 -12.25 12.59
CA ILE A 158 0.83 -11.57 12.67
C ILE A 158 -0.02 -12.12 13.82
N LYS A 159 0.00 -13.45 14.05
CA LYS A 159 -0.70 -14.07 15.20
C LYS A 159 -0.21 -13.54 16.54
N LYS A 160 1.11 -13.38 16.72
CA LYS A 160 1.71 -12.87 17.96
C LYS A 160 1.34 -11.41 18.26
N ILE A 161 1.09 -10.61 17.23
CA ILE A 161 0.70 -9.19 17.38
C ILE A 161 -0.78 -9.08 17.71
N LYS A 162 -1.64 -9.94 17.15
CA LYS A 162 -3.09 -9.95 17.42
C LYS A 162 -3.47 -10.52 18.79
N ASP A 163 -2.60 -11.33 19.40
CA ASP A 163 -2.82 -11.95 20.72
C ASP A 163 -2.26 -11.11 21.90
N LYS A 164 -1.86 -9.85 21.68
CA LYS A 164 -1.43 -8.89 22.70
C LYS A 164 -2.41 -7.73 22.84
#